data_AF-A0A9E0KRT1-F1
#
_entry.id   AF-A0A9E0KRT1-F1
#
_cell.length_a   1.000
_cell.length_b   1.000
_cell.length_c   1.000
_cell.angle_alpha   90.00
_cell.angle_beta   90.00
_cell.angle_gamma   90.00
#
_symmetry.space_group_name_H-M   'P 1'
#
loop_
_entity.id
_entity.type
_entity.pdbx_description
1 polymer ?
#
loop_
_entity_poly.entity_id
_entity_poly.type
_entity_poly.pdbx_seq_one_letter_code
_entity_poly.pdbx_strand_id
1 'polypeptide(L)'
;MRRYYSALYIIGSIALILVIGMSGRLTLSWRWLLVMVTFVGLLALIGRDITGREDVVRLRSGRVETQFVPGRIDGVLIDARNKFSLSRLQLLLWTVVVLSAWITLAPHRVTPILLGNVASSDTQLIETIAEVLAGNDSVDKALLRRATAVVEQVMGSEATLTVEENDQTATRLYQALEITIPQEVLLALGISLASLAGAGAIRTNQAAREDGRAQDVAAARTEAAREHANETQAAVTSMERDRSTLEAMSADGLESMSEGAAIDQAAMGEINARLARMEAELRTTRNDADRAARRAAELEAAQQTAIGELHTHPTLAEARWSDMVRGDTIANFQFADLGKIQMFFITIALVLAYAMLVWSILSMPQAAQVFHLVPSVRLPEFSQSFVTLLGISHAGYLATKPTIQ
;
A
#
# COMPACT_ATOMS: atom_id res chain seq x y z
N MET A 1 8.25 -21.80 25.16
CA MET A 1 9.48 -21.07 24.78
C MET A 1 9.27 -20.05 23.64
N ARG A 2 8.33 -20.26 22.69
CA ARG A 2 7.97 -19.35 21.57
C ARG A 2 7.76 -17.87 21.95
N ARG A 3 6.89 -17.58 22.91
CA ARG A 3 6.61 -16.20 23.38
C ARG A 3 7.85 -15.46 23.88
N TYR A 4 8.85 -16.19 24.36
CA TYR A 4 10.08 -15.61 24.88
C TYR A 4 11.03 -15.22 23.74
N TYR A 5 11.17 -16.04 22.70
CA TYR A 5 11.98 -15.68 21.53
C TYR A 5 11.39 -14.49 20.77
N SER A 6 10.05 -14.46 20.63
CA SER A 6 9.39 -13.34 19.98
C SER A 6 9.53 -12.04 20.78
N ALA A 7 9.34 -12.11 22.09
CA ALA A 7 9.59 -10.96 22.97
C ALA A 7 11.05 -10.49 22.93
N LEU A 8 12.02 -11.41 22.84
CA LEU A 8 13.44 -11.10 22.89
C LEU A 8 13.91 -10.31 21.67
N TYR A 9 13.52 -10.69 20.44
CA TYR A 9 13.89 -9.89 19.27
C TYR A 9 13.14 -8.54 19.24
N ILE A 10 11.89 -8.48 19.68
CA ILE A 10 11.13 -7.20 19.75
C ILE A 10 11.82 -6.24 20.71
N ILE A 11 12.13 -6.70 21.92
CA ILE A 11 12.84 -5.91 22.93
C ILE A 11 14.22 -5.52 22.42
N GLY A 12 14.94 -6.45 21.78
CA GLY A 12 16.25 -6.20 21.18
C GLY A 12 16.21 -5.12 20.10
N SER A 13 15.22 -5.16 19.19
CA SER A 13 15.04 -4.14 18.16
C SER A 13 14.65 -2.78 18.73
N ILE A 14 13.76 -2.74 19.74
CA ILE A 14 13.40 -1.49 20.42
C ILE A 14 14.63 -0.88 21.12
N ALA A 15 15.40 -1.69 21.84
CA ALA A 15 16.63 -1.24 22.48
C ALA A 15 17.64 -0.73 21.43
N LEU A 16 17.80 -1.43 20.31
CA LEU A 16 18.67 -1.02 19.21
C LEU A 16 18.23 0.33 18.61
N ILE A 17 16.92 0.52 18.38
CA ILE A 17 16.35 1.78 17.92
C ILE A 17 16.68 2.92 18.87
N LEU A 18 16.54 2.72 20.18
CA LEU A 18 16.87 3.73 21.19
C LEU A 18 18.37 4.03 21.23
N VAL A 19 19.23 3.01 21.15
CA VAL A 19 20.70 3.18 21.14
C VAL A 19 21.16 3.96 19.92
N ILE A 20 20.66 3.62 18.73
CA ILE A 20 20.92 4.39 17.49
C ILE A 20 20.38 5.81 17.65
N GLY A 21 19.16 5.93 18.16
CA GLY A 21 18.47 7.18 18.44
C GLY A 21 19.13 8.04 19.51
N MET A 22 20.07 7.53 20.31
CA MET A 22 20.86 8.30 21.30
C MET A 22 22.33 8.46 20.89
N SER A 23 22.77 7.79 19.82
CA SER A 23 24.17 7.80 19.40
C SER A 23 24.61 9.20 18.95
N GLY A 24 25.53 9.83 19.69
CA GLY A 24 26.15 11.10 19.30
C GLY A 24 27.24 10.97 18.24
N ARG A 25 27.61 9.75 17.83
CA ARG A 25 28.69 9.51 16.86
C ARG A 25 28.26 9.66 15.40
N LEU A 26 26.97 9.59 15.14
CA LEU A 26 26.38 9.63 13.81
C LEU A 26 25.65 10.96 13.61
N THR A 27 25.64 11.48 12.38
CA THR A 27 24.78 12.62 12.05
C THR A 27 23.31 12.25 12.23
N LEU A 28 22.46 13.25 12.44
CA LEU A 28 21.05 13.04 12.74
C LEU A 28 20.31 12.32 11.59
N SER A 29 20.64 12.66 10.35
CA SER A 29 20.12 11.99 9.15
C SER A 29 20.47 10.50 9.08
N TRP A 30 21.72 10.14 9.39
CA TRP A 30 22.15 8.74 9.42
C TRP A 30 21.51 7.95 10.57
N ARG A 31 21.35 8.55 11.74
CA ARG A 31 20.61 7.94 12.86
C ARG A 31 19.17 7.65 12.45
N TRP A 32 18.51 8.62 11.84
CA TRP A 32 17.15 8.46 11.35
C TRP A 32 17.02 7.32 10.33
N LEU A 33 17.93 7.25 9.35
CA LEU A 33 17.94 6.17 8.36
C LEU A 33 18.13 4.79 9.03
N LEU A 34 19.07 4.67 9.98
CA LEU A 34 19.29 3.42 10.70
C LEU A 34 18.10 3.03 11.59
N VAL A 35 17.44 3.99 12.24
CA VAL A 35 16.19 3.77 12.99
C VAL A 35 15.11 3.26 12.02
N MET A 36 14.96 3.90 10.85
CA MET A 36 13.98 3.50 9.84
C MET A 36 14.24 2.07 9.34
N VAL A 37 15.49 1.72 9.01
CA VAL A 37 15.88 0.37 8.57
C VAL A 37 15.62 -0.66 9.67
N THR A 38 16.00 -0.35 10.92
CA THR A 38 15.77 -1.24 12.05
C THR A 38 14.27 -1.45 12.29
N PHE A 39 13.48 -0.39 12.15
CA PHE A 39 12.04 -0.45 12.33
C PHE A 39 11.34 -1.27 11.22
N VAL A 40 11.77 -1.12 9.96
CA VAL A 40 11.32 -1.97 8.85
C VAL A 40 11.70 -3.43 9.09
N GLY A 41 12.90 -3.70 9.59
CA GLY A 41 13.31 -5.05 9.99
C GLY A 41 12.44 -5.64 11.10
N LEU A 42 12.11 -4.85 12.12
CA LEU A 42 11.19 -5.24 13.19
C LEU A 42 9.79 -5.57 12.64
N LEU A 43 9.26 -4.75 11.72
CA LEU A 43 7.98 -5.02 11.07
C LEU A 43 8.04 -6.31 10.25
N ALA A 44 9.15 -6.58 9.55
CA ALA A 44 9.32 -7.83 8.80
C ALA A 44 9.35 -9.07 9.71
N LEU A 45 10.01 -8.97 10.87
CA LEU A 45 10.01 -10.04 11.88
C LEU A 45 8.62 -10.26 12.47
N ILE A 46 7.90 -9.17 12.79
CA ILE A 46 6.51 -9.24 13.25
C ILE A 46 5.62 -9.89 12.18
N GLY A 47 5.78 -9.54 10.91
CA GLY A 47 5.04 -10.13 9.79
C GLY A 47 5.27 -11.63 9.64
N ARG A 48 6.54 -12.04 9.75
CA ARG A 48 6.95 -13.45 9.73
C ARG A 48 6.32 -14.25 10.87
N ASP A 49 6.22 -13.67 12.06
CA ASP A 49 5.64 -14.32 13.24
C ASP A 49 4.10 -14.36 13.18
N ILE A 50 3.44 -13.30 12.71
CA ILE A 50 1.98 -13.25 12.56
C ILE A 50 1.48 -14.25 11.51
N THR A 51 2.25 -14.46 10.44
CA THR A 51 1.87 -15.35 9.33
C THR A 51 2.44 -16.77 9.45
N GLY A 52 3.27 -17.03 10.47
CA GLY A 52 3.81 -18.35 10.73
C GLY A 52 2.75 -19.34 11.19
N ARG A 53 2.94 -20.61 10.84
CA ARG A 53 2.01 -21.70 11.19
C ARG A 53 2.70 -22.76 12.03
N GLU A 54 1.94 -23.41 12.90
CA GLU A 54 2.41 -24.58 13.64
C GLU A 54 1.95 -25.82 12.89
N ASP A 55 2.91 -26.51 12.26
CA ASP A 55 2.64 -27.77 11.58
C ASP A 55 2.87 -28.93 12.53
N VAL A 56 1.92 -29.85 12.53
CA VAL A 56 1.94 -31.04 13.38
C VAL A 56 2.69 -32.14 12.62
N VAL A 57 3.97 -32.34 12.96
CA VAL A 57 4.81 -33.36 12.36
C VAL A 57 4.70 -34.64 13.19
N ARG A 58 4.22 -35.72 12.57
CA ARG A 58 4.23 -37.05 13.20
C ARG A 58 5.60 -37.69 12.99
N LEU A 59 6.35 -37.84 14.08
CA LEU A 59 7.62 -38.54 14.06
C LEU A 59 7.39 -40.04 13.82
N ARG A 60 8.38 -40.71 13.22
CA ARG A 60 8.38 -42.16 12.98
C ARG A 60 8.18 -43.00 14.25
N SER A 61 8.43 -42.42 15.43
CA SER A 61 8.20 -43.03 16.75
C SER A 61 6.75 -42.95 17.25
N GLY A 62 5.82 -42.39 16.47
CA GLY A 62 4.43 -42.16 16.88
C GLY A 62 4.25 -40.92 17.77
N ARG A 63 5.33 -40.23 18.14
CA ARG A 63 5.26 -38.94 18.83
C ARG A 63 4.85 -37.83 17.87
N VAL A 64 3.95 -36.98 18.33
CA VAL A 64 3.48 -35.80 17.61
C VAL A 64 4.30 -34.61 18.11
N GLU A 65 5.06 -33.97 17.21
CA GLU A 65 5.82 -32.77 17.51
C GLU A 65 5.29 -31.61 16.67
N THR A 66 5.12 -30.44 17.29
CA THR A 66 4.71 -29.22 16.59
C THR A 66 5.96 -28.50 16.10
N GLN A 67 6.16 -28.46 14.78
CA GLN A 67 7.24 -27.69 14.16
C GLN A 67 6.68 -26.35 13.66
N PHE A 68 7.34 -25.26 14.03
CA PHE A 68 7.00 -23.94 13.50
C PHE A 68 7.54 -23.79 12.08
N VAL A 69 6.66 -23.51 11.14
CA VAL A 69 7.02 -23.10 9.78
C VAL A 69 6.94 -21.58 9.72
N PRO A 70 8.07 -20.89 9.52
CA PRO A 70 8.08 -19.44 9.52
C PRO A 70 7.20 -18.87 8.40
N GLY A 71 6.48 -17.81 8.73
CA GLY A 71 5.64 -17.10 7.79
C GLY A 71 6.43 -16.20 6.84
N ARG A 72 5.70 -15.33 6.16
CA ARG A 72 6.27 -14.40 5.18
C ARG A 72 6.70 -13.10 5.85
N ILE A 73 7.83 -12.55 5.42
CA ILE A 73 8.37 -11.27 5.93
C ILE A 73 7.47 -10.07 5.59
N ASP A 74 6.68 -10.19 4.52
CA ASP A 74 5.71 -9.19 4.07
C ASP A 74 4.33 -9.39 4.73
N GLY A 75 4.24 -10.25 5.74
CA GLY A 75 3.00 -10.65 6.40
C GLY A 75 2.21 -9.53 7.06
N VAL A 76 2.85 -8.43 7.48
CA VAL A 76 2.14 -7.27 8.09
C VAL A 76 1.19 -6.58 7.08
N LEU A 77 1.50 -6.68 5.79
CA LEU A 77 0.69 -6.11 4.71
C LEU A 77 -0.52 -6.97 4.35
N ILE A 78 -0.56 -8.21 4.83
CA ILE A 78 -1.62 -9.16 4.53
C ILE A 78 -2.82 -8.90 5.45
N ASP A 79 -3.98 -8.79 4.84
CA ASP A 79 -5.27 -8.62 5.52
C ASP A 79 -5.93 -9.97 5.85
N ALA A 80 -7.03 -9.96 6.61
CA ALA A 80 -7.79 -11.16 6.98
C ALA A 80 -8.30 -11.98 5.78
N ARG A 81 -8.36 -11.37 4.59
CA ARG A 81 -8.74 -12.00 3.31
C ARG A 81 -7.57 -12.71 2.60
N ASN A 82 -6.42 -12.86 3.26
CA ASN A 82 -5.18 -13.38 2.66
C ASN A 82 -4.74 -12.60 1.41
N LYS A 83 -4.90 -11.27 1.43
CA LYS A 83 -4.54 -10.35 0.34
C LYS A 83 -3.71 -9.19 0.85
N PHE A 84 -2.84 -8.66 0.00
CA PHE A 84 -2.13 -7.42 0.30
C PHE A 84 -3.11 -6.24 0.30
N SER A 85 -3.05 -5.42 1.34
CA SER A 85 -3.90 -4.23 1.46
C SER A 85 -3.14 -2.94 1.20
N LEU A 86 -3.68 -2.11 0.30
CA LEU A 86 -3.12 -0.78 0.02
C LEU A 86 -3.17 0.13 1.25
N SER A 87 -4.25 0.08 2.05
CA SER A 87 -4.39 0.89 3.26
C SER A 87 -3.39 0.48 4.34
N ARG A 88 -3.08 -0.83 4.46
CA ARG A 88 -2.02 -1.31 5.35
C ARG A 88 -0.66 -0.81 4.90
N LEU A 89 -0.37 -0.83 3.60
CA LEU A 89 0.88 -0.24 3.08
C LEU A 89 0.96 1.25 3.39
N GLN A 90 -0.09 2.02 3.10
CA GLN A 90 -0.15 3.45 3.39
C GLN A 90 0.15 3.74 4.86
N LEU A 91 -0.55 3.05 5.76
CA LEU A 91 -0.35 3.19 7.19
C LEU A 91 1.09 2.85 7.59
N LEU A 92 1.63 1.71 7.13
CA LEU A 92 3.00 1.31 7.47
C LEU A 92 4.04 2.30 6.94
N LEU A 93 3.90 2.79 5.71
CA LEU A 93 4.82 3.76 5.14
C LEU A 93 4.83 5.06 5.93
N TRP A 94 3.65 5.60 6.25
CA TRP A 94 3.54 6.80 7.07
C TRP A 94 4.05 6.60 8.50
N THR A 95 3.67 5.49 9.14
CA THR A 95 4.18 5.17 10.47
C THR A 95 5.69 5.03 10.46
N VAL A 96 6.28 4.33 9.49
CA VAL A 96 7.73 4.17 9.39
C VAL A 96 8.42 5.52 9.27
N VAL A 97 7.98 6.40 8.38
CA VAL A 97 8.64 7.70 8.17
C VAL A 97 8.42 8.65 9.36
N VAL A 98 7.19 8.83 9.82
CA VAL A 98 6.85 9.80 10.88
C VAL A 98 7.35 9.33 12.24
N LEU A 99 7.10 8.07 12.60
CA LEU A 99 7.50 7.55 13.91
C LEU A 99 9.02 7.42 14.02
N SER A 100 9.73 7.03 12.96
CA SER A 100 11.20 7.00 12.99
C SER A 100 11.78 8.40 13.16
N ALA A 101 11.21 9.43 12.53
CA ALA A 101 11.64 10.81 12.67
C ALA A 101 11.45 11.29 14.13
N TRP A 102 10.28 11.02 14.70
CA TRP A 102 9.97 11.33 16.09
C TRP A 102 10.91 10.61 17.06
N ILE A 103 11.11 9.29 16.90
CA ILE A 103 12.01 8.48 17.74
C ILE A 103 13.47 8.91 17.58
N THR A 104 13.85 9.55 16.47
CA THR A 104 15.21 10.08 16.31
C THR A 104 15.37 11.43 17.00
N LEU A 105 14.36 12.31 16.90
CA LEU A 105 14.39 13.65 17.49
C LEU A 105 14.19 13.62 19.01
N ALA A 106 13.25 12.82 19.52
CA ALA A 106 12.91 12.85 20.94
C ALA A 106 14.10 12.53 21.86
N PRO A 107 14.85 11.42 21.69
CA PRO A 107 16.01 11.13 22.54
C PRO A 107 17.14 12.13 22.33
N HIS A 108 17.31 12.62 21.09
CA HIS A 108 18.30 13.66 20.80
C HIS A 108 18.07 14.92 21.64
N ARG A 109 16.81 15.36 21.79
CA ARG A 109 16.41 16.52 22.59
C ARG A 109 16.35 16.25 24.09
N VAL A 110 16.08 15.02 24.51
CA VAL A 110 16.10 14.65 25.94
C VAL A 110 17.52 14.61 26.50
N THR A 111 18.52 14.29 25.68
CA THR A 111 19.93 14.18 26.10
C THR A 111 20.47 15.43 26.81
N PRO A 112 20.33 16.66 26.30
CA PRO A 112 20.80 17.87 26.99
C PRO A 112 20.11 18.13 28.34
N ILE A 113 18.82 17.79 28.48
CA ILE A 113 18.11 17.87 29.78
C ILE A 113 18.77 16.94 30.79
N LEU A 114 19.03 15.69 30.41
CA LEU A 114 19.65 14.69 31.28
C LEU A 114 21.06 15.11 31.72
N LEU A 115 21.74 15.92 30.90
CA LEU A 115 23.08 16.44 31.18
C LEU A 115 23.06 17.81 31.90
N GLY A 116 21.89 18.41 32.12
CA GLY A 116 21.75 19.71 32.80
C GLY A 116 22.09 20.94 31.94
N ASN A 117 22.17 20.78 30.62
CA ASN A 117 22.61 21.83 29.68
C ASN A 117 21.40 22.47 28.97
N VAL A 118 20.65 23.34 29.64
CA VAL A 118 19.47 24.01 29.05
C VAL A 118 19.66 25.53 29.08
N ALA A 119 19.39 26.19 27.96
CA ALA A 119 19.43 27.65 27.85
C ALA A 119 18.33 28.29 28.72
N SER A 120 18.67 29.35 29.45
CA SER A 120 17.76 29.98 30.42
C SER A 120 16.90 31.13 29.87
N SER A 121 17.20 31.65 28.67
CA SER A 121 16.43 32.75 28.06
C SER A 121 16.45 32.73 26.52
N ASP A 122 15.44 33.37 25.91
CA ASP A 122 15.25 33.44 24.45
C ASP A 122 16.36 34.26 23.74
N THR A 123 16.82 35.36 24.36
CA THR A 123 17.96 36.15 23.84
C THR A 123 19.24 35.32 23.84
N GLN A 124 19.49 34.58 24.92
CA GLN A 124 20.64 33.69 25.03
C GLN A 124 20.58 32.56 24.00
N LEU A 125 19.37 32.06 23.69
CA LEU A 125 19.17 31.06 22.65
C LEU A 125 19.54 31.58 21.25
N ILE A 126 19.06 32.78 20.89
CA ILE A 126 19.38 33.38 19.57
C ILE A 126 20.88 33.64 19.45
N GLU A 127 21.50 34.15 20.50
CA GLU A 127 22.94 34.40 20.55
C GLU A 127 23.74 33.09 20.44
N THR A 128 23.37 32.06 21.20
CA THR A 128 24.02 30.73 21.13
C THR A 128 23.87 30.10 19.74
N ILE A 129 22.70 30.24 19.11
CA ILE A 129 22.48 29.73 17.75
C ILE A 129 23.28 30.54 16.73
N ALA A 130 23.38 31.87 16.91
CA ALA A 130 24.22 32.71 16.06
C ALA A 130 25.71 32.35 16.21
N GLU A 131 26.19 32.07 17.42
CA GLU A 131 27.54 31.55 17.66
C GLU A 131 27.76 30.19 16.96
N VAL A 132 26.81 29.27 17.12
CA VAL A 132 26.83 27.96 16.43
C VAL A 132 26.91 28.12 14.92
N LEU A 133 26.13 29.05 14.35
CA LEU A 133 26.11 29.34 12.91
C LEU A 133 27.37 30.06 12.43
N ALA A 134 27.94 30.95 13.26
CA ALA A 134 29.16 31.70 12.95
C ALA A 134 30.42 30.83 13.00
N GLY A 135 30.42 29.77 13.83
CA GLY A 135 31.58 28.89 13.99
C GLY A 135 32.75 29.64 14.61
N ASN A 136 33.76 30.01 13.81
CA ASN A 136 34.93 30.78 14.25
C ASN A 136 34.85 32.27 13.90
N ASP A 137 33.80 32.70 13.20
CA ASP A 137 33.62 34.08 12.78
C ASP A 137 32.93 34.92 13.86
N SER A 138 33.05 36.25 13.79
CA SER A 138 32.37 37.15 14.73
C SER A 138 30.85 37.19 14.48
N VAL A 139 30.08 37.22 15.57
CA VAL A 139 28.61 37.32 15.51
C VAL A 139 28.20 38.75 15.14
N ASP A 140 27.69 38.92 13.91
CA ASP A 140 27.18 40.20 13.42
C ASP A 140 25.63 40.28 13.40
N LYS A 141 25.08 41.49 13.26
CA LYS A 141 23.61 41.72 13.16
C LYS A 141 22.92 40.91 12.06
N ALA A 142 23.61 40.65 10.94
CA ALA A 142 23.07 39.83 9.86
C ALA A 142 22.95 38.35 10.25
N LEU A 143 23.89 37.87 11.07
CA LEU A 143 23.97 36.48 11.54
C LEU A 143 22.92 36.21 12.61
N LEU A 144 22.69 37.18 13.51
CA LEU A 144 21.57 37.16 14.45
C LEU A 144 20.22 37.08 13.73
N ARG A 145 19.99 37.87 12.66
CA ARG A 145 18.76 37.76 11.85
C ARG A 145 18.60 36.37 11.23
N ARG A 146 19.69 35.75 10.77
CA ARG A 146 19.67 34.39 10.23
C ARG A 146 19.36 33.36 11.31
N ALA A 147 19.93 33.51 12.50
CA ALA A 147 19.63 32.67 13.67
C ALA A 147 18.15 32.76 14.05
N THR A 148 17.60 33.98 14.12
CA THR A 148 16.15 34.20 14.33
C THR A 148 15.32 33.48 13.27
N ALA A 149 15.65 33.63 11.99
CA ALA A 149 14.93 32.95 10.91
C ALA A 149 15.00 31.42 10.99
N VAL A 150 16.15 30.85 11.38
CA VAL A 150 16.31 29.41 11.62
C VAL A 150 15.43 28.95 12.79
N VAL A 151 15.42 29.71 13.87
CA VAL A 151 14.61 29.41 15.06
C VAL A 151 13.11 29.47 14.74
N GLU A 152 12.66 30.52 14.04
CA GLU A 152 11.28 30.63 13.57
C GLU A 152 10.89 29.48 12.66
N GLN A 153 11.78 29.07 11.73
CA GLN A 153 11.53 27.94 10.84
C GLN A 153 11.42 26.61 11.59
N VAL A 154 12.23 26.41 12.65
CA VAL A 154 12.27 25.17 13.43
C VAL A 154 11.10 25.08 14.43
N MET A 155 10.69 26.19 15.05
CA MET A 155 9.57 26.25 16.00
C MET A 155 8.20 26.40 15.32
N GLY A 156 8.15 27.04 14.15
CA GLY A 156 6.91 27.45 13.49
C GLY A 156 6.49 28.89 13.83
N SER A 157 5.63 29.47 12.98
CA SER A 157 5.29 30.91 12.95
C SER A 157 4.55 31.48 14.17
N GLU A 158 3.99 30.63 15.03
CA GLU A 158 3.28 31.06 16.25
C GLU A 158 4.24 31.36 17.42
N ALA A 159 5.51 30.97 17.29
CA ALA A 159 6.54 31.27 18.26
C ALA A 159 7.24 32.60 17.93
N THR A 160 6.49 33.70 17.88
CA THR A 160 7.09 35.04 17.82
C THR A 160 7.92 35.26 19.07
N LEU A 161 9.24 35.13 18.93
CA LEU A 161 10.20 35.59 19.93
C LEU A 161 10.22 37.12 19.84
N THR A 162 9.38 37.78 20.61
CA THR A 162 9.50 39.23 20.76
C THR A 162 10.84 39.49 21.44
N VAL A 163 11.75 40.15 20.72
CA VAL A 163 12.93 40.79 21.31
C VAL A 163 12.44 42.04 22.08
N GLU A 164 11.55 41.84 23.05
CA GLU A 164 11.23 42.89 24.01
C GLU A 164 12.29 42.82 25.12
N GLU A 165 13.03 43.92 25.24
CA GLU A 165 14.22 44.14 26.07
C GLU A 165 13.99 43.96 27.58
N ASN A 166 12.81 43.47 28.01
CA ASN A 166 12.40 43.47 29.40
C ASN A 166 11.60 42.23 29.87
N ASP A 167 11.50 41.14 29.10
CA ASP A 167 10.87 39.91 29.59
C ASP A 167 11.91 38.94 30.20
N GLN A 168 12.40 39.28 31.39
CA GLN A 168 13.24 38.38 32.21
C GLN A 168 12.43 37.23 32.85
N THR A 169 11.13 37.11 32.57
CA THR A 169 10.19 36.22 33.27
C THR A 169 9.67 35.06 32.44
N ALA A 170 9.85 35.04 31.12
CA ALA A 170 9.50 33.89 30.30
C ALA A 170 10.56 32.78 30.39
N THR A 171 10.66 32.12 31.55
CA THR A 171 11.30 30.79 31.63
C THR A 171 10.40 29.81 30.86
N ARG A 172 10.51 29.74 29.53
CA ARG A 172 9.91 28.62 28.80
C ARG A 172 10.60 27.36 29.29
N LEU A 173 9.84 26.51 30.00
CA LEU A 173 10.30 25.17 30.35
C LEU A 173 10.70 24.48 29.04
N TYR A 174 11.96 24.08 28.91
CA TYR A 174 12.41 23.34 27.74
C TYR A 174 11.65 22.01 27.66
N GLN A 175 10.72 21.90 26.72
CA GLN A 175 9.87 20.72 26.54
C GLN A 175 10.48 19.80 25.47
N ALA A 176 11.44 18.96 25.85
CA ALA A 176 12.12 18.05 24.90
C ALA A 176 11.19 17.12 24.12
N LEU A 177 10.02 16.78 24.69
CA LEU A 177 9.03 15.90 24.06
C LEU A 177 8.02 16.68 23.19
N GLU A 178 8.03 18.01 23.22
CA GLU A 178 7.18 18.84 22.37
C GLU A 178 7.72 18.83 20.92
N ILE A 179 7.33 17.78 20.20
CA ILE A 179 7.58 17.61 18.77
C ILE A 179 6.23 17.64 18.06
N THR A 180 5.93 18.75 17.38
CA THR A 180 4.64 18.97 16.73
C THR A 180 4.60 18.27 15.38
N ILE A 181 3.65 17.36 15.21
CA ILE A 181 3.34 16.72 13.93
C ILE A 181 2.28 17.58 13.23
N PRO A 182 2.54 18.10 12.02
CA PRO A 182 1.56 18.89 11.27
C PRO A 182 0.24 18.15 11.09
N GLN A 183 -0.86 18.89 11.17
CA GLN A 183 -2.22 18.35 11.03
C GLN A 183 -2.42 17.62 9.70
N GLU A 184 -1.74 18.03 8.64
CA GLU A 184 -1.82 17.45 7.31
C GLU A 184 -1.21 16.04 7.28
N VAL A 185 -0.13 15.83 8.04
CA VAL A 185 0.50 14.51 8.22
C VAL A 185 -0.40 13.63 9.08
N LEU A 186 -0.99 14.19 10.14
CA LEU A 186 -1.98 13.49 10.96
C LEU A 186 -3.24 13.14 10.16
N LEU A 187 -3.68 14.00 9.25
CA LEU A 187 -4.78 13.74 8.32
C LEU A 187 -4.40 12.64 7.34
N ALA A 188 -3.20 12.65 6.76
CA ALA A 188 -2.75 11.57 5.88
C ALA A 188 -2.71 10.21 6.62
N LEU A 189 -2.23 10.20 7.87
CA LEU A 189 -2.24 9.02 8.74
C LEU A 189 -3.68 8.60 9.11
N GLY A 190 -4.51 9.56 9.49
CA GLY A 190 -5.90 9.37 9.90
C GLY A 190 -6.79 8.89 8.75
N ILE A 191 -6.56 9.37 7.52
CA ILE A 191 -7.22 8.88 6.31
C ILE A 191 -6.77 7.45 6.01
N SER A 192 -5.48 7.13 6.18
CA SER A 192 -5.00 5.75 6.02
C SER A 192 -5.70 4.80 7.00
N LEU A 193 -5.88 5.24 8.25
CA LEU A 193 -6.60 4.51 9.30
C LEU A 193 -8.11 4.41 9.03
N ALA A 194 -8.75 5.50 8.61
CA ALA A 194 -10.17 5.56 8.28
C ALA A 194 -10.49 4.73 7.03
N SER A 195 -9.61 4.73 6.03
CA SER A 195 -9.69 3.88 4.84
C SER A 195 -9.55 2.40 5.22
N LEU A 196 -8.66 2.06 6.15
CA LEU A 196 -8.53 0.70 6.69
C LEU A 196 -9.81 0.24 7.41
N ALA A 197 -10.39 1.07 8.28
CA ALA A 197 -11.62 0.75 9.01
C ALA A 197 -12.86 0.73 8.11
N GLY A 198 -12.98 1.71 7.20
CA GLY A 198 -14.12 1.89 6.31
C GLY A 198 -14.18 0.89 5.16
N ALA A 199 -13.05 0.40 4.66
CA ALA A 199 -13.02 -0.63 3.60
C ALA A 199 -13.51 -1.99 4.10
N GLY A 200 -13.22 -2.34 5.37
CA GLY A 200 -13.73 -3.54 6.02
C GLY A 200 -15.23 -3.44 6.23
N ALA A 201 -15.68 -2.47 7.04
CA ALA A 201 -17.07 -2.40 7.52
C ALA A 201 -18.12 -2.24 6.39
N ILE A 202 -17.85 -1.45 5.35
CA ILE A 202 -18.85 -1.18 4.30
C ILE A 202 -19.05 -2.41 3.41
N ARG A 203 -17.98 -3.13 3.06
CA ARG A 203 -18.10 -4.27 2.14
C ARG A 203 -18.40 -5.59 2.86
N THR A 204 -17.96 -5.78 4.11
CA THR A 204 -18.37 -6.94 4.90
C THR A 204 -19.84 -6.87 5.30
N ASN A 205 -20.38 -5.67 5.58
CA ASN A 205 -21.82 -5.52 5.84
C ASN A 205 -22.64 -5.68 4.57
N GLN A 206 -22.14 -5.27 3.40
CA GLN A 206 -22.80 -5.60 2.12
C GLN A 206 -22.85 -7.11 1.90
N ALA A 207 -21.76 -7.83 2.19
CA ALA A 207 -21.69 -9.29 2.16
C ALA A 207 -22.62 -10.02 3.14
N ALA A 208 -23.13 -9.33 4.17
CA ALA A 208 -23.90 -9.91 5.28
C ALA A 208 -25.28 -9.26 5.48
N ARG A 209 -25.79 -8.45 4.53
CA ARG A 209 -27.14 -7.88 4.69
C ARG A 209 -28.18 -9.01 4.78
N GLU A 210 -29.10 -8.88 5.72
CA GLU A 210 -30.16 -9.88 6.06
C GLU A 210 -31.06 -10.26 4.88
N ASP A 211 -31.07 -9.46 3.82
CA ASP A 211 -31.85 -9.65 2.60
C ASP A 211 -31.12 -10.42 1.49
N GLY A 212 -29.92 -10.98 1.74
CA GLY A 212 -29.21 -11.92 0.84
C GLY A 212 -28.59 -11.29 -0.43
N ARG A 213 -28.98 -10.07 -0.78
CA ARG A 213 -28.78 -9.46 -2.11
C ARG A 213 -27.34 -9.47 -2.64
N ALA A 214 -26.30 -9.31 -1.82
CA ALA A 214 -24.92 -9.28 -2.32
C ALA A 214 -24.35 -10.68 -2.60
N GLN A 215 -24.74 -11.69 -1.81
CA GLN A 215 -24.46 -13.08 -2.14
C GLN A 215 -25.24 -13.50 -3.38
N ASP A 216 -26.49 -13.03 -3.50
CA ASP A 216 -27.33 -13.26 -4.67
C ASP A 216 -26.75 -12.61 -5.94
N VAL A 217 -26.16 -11.42 -5.86
CA VAL A 217 -25.52 -10.77 -7.02
C VAL A 217 -24.25 -11.51 -7.45
N ALA A 218 -23.44 -12.01 -6.50
CA ALA A 218 -22.29 -12.85 -6.84
C ALA A 218 -22.75 -14.16 -7.50
N ALA A 219 -23.76 -14.82 -6.94
CA ALA A 219 -24.35 -16.06 -7.44
C ALA A 219 -25.02 -15.88 -8.82
N ALA A 220 -25.78 -14.80 -9.01
CA ALA A 220 -26.42 -14.48 -10.28
C ALA A 220 -25.38 -14.18 -11.37
N ARG A 221 -24.24 -13.58 -11.02
CA ARG A 221 -23.15 -13.33 -11.98
C ARG A 221 -22.37 -14.58 -12.34
N THR A 222 -22.14 -15.48 -11.39
CA THR A 222 -21.55 -16.80 -11.69
C THR A 222 -22.49 -17.62 -12.56
N GLU A 223 -23.79 -17.56 -12.29
CA GLU A 223 -24.82 -18.21 -13.10
C GLU A 223 -24.87 -17.63 -14.52
N ALA A 224 -24.90 -16.30 -14.67
CA ALA A 224 -24.85 -15.65 -15.98
C ALA A 224 -23.57 -15.97 -16.76
N ALA A 225 -22.41 -16.08 -16.09
CA ALA A 225 -21.17 -16.49 -16.74
C ALA A 225 -21.24 -17.94 -17.21
N ARG A 226 -21.86 -18.83 -16.44
CA ARG A 226 -22.11 -20.23 -16.80
C ARG A 226 -23.07 -20.34 -17.98
N GLU A 227 -24.15 -19.57 -17.97
CA GLU A 227 -25.10 -19.49 -19.09
C GLU A 227 -24.42 -19.03 -20.38
N HIS A 228 -23.67 -17.92 -20.34
CA HIS A 228 -22.93 -17.44 -21.51
C HIS A 228 -21.92 -18.48 -22.02
N ALA A 229 -21.22 -19.19 -21.13
CA ALA A 229 -20.32 -20.27 -21.53
C ALA A 229 -21.08 -21.41 -22.24
N ASN A 230 -22.24 -21.80 -21.71
CA ASN A 230 -23.10 -22.82 -22.31
C ASN A 230 -23.66 -22.38 -23.67
N GLU A 231 -24.10 -21.13 -23.80
CA GLU A 231 -24.60 -20.56 -25.06
C GLU A 231 -23.52 -20.54 -26.14
N THR A 232 -22.32 -20.06 -25.79
CA THR A 232 -21.19 -20.00 -26.74
C THR A 232 -20.76 -21.42 -27.15
N GLN A 233 -20.77 -22.37 -26.22
CA GLN A 233 -20.50 -23.78 -26.52
C GLN A 233 -21.58 -24.40 -27.41
N ALA A 234 -22.85 -24.07 -27.20
CA ALA A 234 -23.95 -24.50 -28.05
C ALA A 234 -23.81 -23.96 -29.48
N ALA A 235 -23.36 -22.70 -29.64
CA ALA A 235 -23.06 -22.11 -30.94
C ALA A 235 -21.90 -22.82 -31.67
N VAL A 236 -20.83 -23.20 -30.96
CA VAL A 236 -19.76 -24.05 -31.55
C VAL A 236 -20.36 -25.37 -32.04
N THR A 237 -21.21 -26.01 -31.23
CA THR A 237 -21.81 -27.31 -31.54
C THR A 237 -22.79 -27.24 -32.73
N SER A 238 -23.47 -26.11 -32.95
CA SER A 238 -24.29 -25.89 -34.15
C SER A 238 -23.43 -25.66 -35.39
N MET A 239 -22.37 -24.85 -35.27
CA MET A 239 -21.46 -24.59 -36.40
C MET A 239 -20.69 -25.84 -36.81
N GLU A 240 -20.33 -26.73 -35.87
CA GLU A 240 -19.72 -28.03 -36.19
C GLU A 240 -20.69 -28.95 -36.95
N ARG A 241 -21.98 -28.92 -36.61
CA ARG A 241 -23.02 -29.64 -37.38
C ARG A 241 -23.18 -29.06 -38.79
N ASP A 242 -23.26 -27.75 -38.93
CA ASP A 242 -23.39 -27.09 -40.25
C ASP A 242 -22.16 -27.31 -41.13
N ARG A 243 -20.97 -27.36 -40.53
CA ARG A 243 -19.74 -27.76 -41.22
C ARG A 243 -19.86 -29.21 -41.71
N SER A 244 -20.26 -30.14 -40.85
CA SER A 244 -20.36 -31.56 -41.21
C SER A 244 -21.38 -31.83 -42.32
N THR A 245 -22.48 -31.07 -42.38
CA THR A 245 -23.46 -31.16 -43.47
C THR A 245 -22.89 -30.60 -44.78
N LEU A 246 -22.15 -29.50 -44.74
CA LEU A 246 -21.45 -28.97 -45.91
C LEU A 246 -20.34 -29.89 -46.42
N GLU A 247 -19.60 -30.55 -45.53
CA GLU A 247 -18.61 -31.57 -45.88
C GLU A 247 -19.28 -32.80 -46.51
N ALA A 248 -20.45 -33.21 -46.01
CA ALA A 248 -21.22 -34.29 -46.62
C ALA A 248 -21.73 -33.91 -48.02
N MET A 249 -22.24 -32.69 -48.20
CA MET A 249 -22.68 -32.18 -49.51
C MET A 249 -21.53 -32.05 -50.51
N SER A 250 -20.33 -31.68 -50.06
CA SER A 250 -19.14 -31.62 -50.93
C SER A 250 -18.64 -33.02 -51.30
N ALA A 251 -18.70 -33.99 -50.38
CA ALA A 251 -18.33 -35.38 -50.64
C ALA A 251 -19.31 -36.09 -51.61
N ASP A 252 -20.61 -35.89 -51.43
CA ASP A 252 -21.67 -36.44 -52.29
C ASP A 252 -21.62 -35.83 -53.70
N GLY A 253 -21.38 -34.51 -53.79
CA GLY A 253 -21.12 -33.84 -55.08
C GLY A 253 -19.90 -34.43 -55.81
N LEU A 254 -18.84 -34.80 -55.09
CA LEU A 254 -17.64 -35.45 -55.64
C LEU A 254 -17.90 -36.84 -56.24
N GLU A 255 -18.87 -37.61 -55.72
CA GLU A 255 -19.29 -38.89 -56.33
C GLU A 255 -20.08 -38.67 -57.63
N SER A 256 -20.91 -37.63 -57.71
CA SER A 256 -21.66 -37.25 -58.92
C SER A 256 -20.81 -36.63 -60.04
N MET A 257 -19.61 -36.12 -59.74
CA MET A 257 -18.67 -35.52 -60.70
C MET A 257 -18.14 -36.50 -61.77
N SER A 258 -18.40 -37.80 -61.64
CA SER A 258 -17.96 -38.82 -62.61
C SER A 258 -18.67 -38.74 -63.98
N GLU A 259 -19.73 -37.93 -64.14
CA GLU A 259 -20.51 -37.85 -65.39
C GLU A 259 -20.62 -36.46 -66.09
N GLY A 260 -20.02 -35.36 -65.60
CA GLY A 260 -20.15 -34.05 -66.29
C GLY A 260 -19.26 -32.89 -65.78
N ALA A 261 -18.00 -32.82 -66.20
CA ALA A 261 -16.92 -32.21 -65.42
C ALA A 261 -16.68 -30.67 -65.45
N ALA A 262 -17.41 -29.85 -66.22
CA ALA A 262 -17.02 -28.43 -66.42
C ALA A 262 -17.87 -27.37 -65.70
N ILE A 263 -19.17 -27.61 -65.48
CA ILE A 263 -20.08 -26.65 -64.80
C ILE A 263 -19.96 -26.78 -63.26
N ASP A 264 -19.55 -27.96 -62.77
CA ASP A 264 -19.49 -28.26 -61.33
C ASP A 264 -18.21 -27.78 -60.63
N GLN A 265 -17.13 -27.48 -61.36
CA GLN A 265 -15.86 -27.05 -60.75
C GLN A 265 -15.96 -25.65 -60.10
N ALA A 266 -16.78 -24.75 -60.67
CA ALA A 266 -17.06 -23.44 -60.09
C ALA A 266 -17.91 -23.54 -58.81
N ALA A 267 -18.91 -24.43 -58.81
CA ALA A 267 -19.75 -24.71 -57.63
C ALA A 267 -18.93 -25.34 -56.49
N MET A 268 -18.01 -26.26 -56.79
CA MET A 268 -17.08 -26.82 -55.81
C MET A 268 -16.09 -25.79 -55.27
N GLY A 269 -15.65 -24.85 -56.10
CA GLY A 269 -14.83 -23.70 -55.65
C GLY A 269 -15.57 -22.82 -54.64
N GLU A 270 -16.86 -22.57 -54.87
CA GLU A 270 -17.72 -21.81 -53.95
C GLU A 270 -17.97 -22.55 -52.62
N ILE A 271 -18.23 -23.86 -52.68
CA ILE A 271 -18.40 -24.71 -51.50
C ILE A 271 -17.11 -24.73 -50.67
N ASN A 272 -15.94 -24.92 -51.30
CA ASN A 272 -14.65 -24.91 -50.61
C ASN A 272 -14.33 -23.53 -49.99
N ALA A 273 -14.63 -22.44 -50.70
CA ALA A 273 -14.47 -21.09 -50.16
C ALA A 273 -15.40 -20.82 -48.97
N ARG A 274 -16.63 -21.35 -49.00
CA ARG A 274 -17.59 -21.28 -47.89
C ARG A 274 -17.13 -22.11 -46.69
N LEU A 275 -16.58 -23.29 -46.93
CA LEU A 275 -16.00 -24.16 -45.90
C LEU A 275 -14.83 -23.47 -45.22
N ALA A 276 -13.90 -22.86 -45.98
CA ALA A 276 -12.77 -22.12 -45.42
C ALA A 276 -13.20 -20.91 -44.56
N ARG A 277 -14.24 -20.16 -44.98
CA ARG A 277 -14.81 -19.06 -44.17
C ARG A 277 -15.42 -19.59 -42.87
N MET A 278 -16.18 -20.68 -42.96
CA MET A 278 -16.80 -21.33 -41.81
C MET A 278 -15.78 -21.88 -40.83
N GLU A 279 -14.68 -22.46 -41.32
CA GLU A 279 -13.57 -22.91 -40.48
C GLU A 279 -12.91 -21.75 -39.71
N ALA A 280 -12.72 -20.60 -40.37
CA ALA A 280 -12.17 -19.42 -39.72
C ALA A 280 -13.11 -18.90 -38.62
N GLU A 281 -14.41 -18.84 -38.90
CA GLU A 281 -15.45 -18.42 -37.94
C GLU A 281 -15.57 -19.41 -36.76
N LEU A 282 -15.55 -20.72 -37.04
CA LEU A 282 -15.60 -21.76 -36.02
C LEU A 282 -14.39 -21.69 -35.10
N ARG A 283 -13.19 -21.42 -35.65
CA ARG A 283 -11.99 -21.19 -34.84
C ARG A 283 -12.13 -19.99 -33.92
N THR A 284 -12.71 -18.88 -34.38
CA THR A 284 -12.93 -17.71 -33.51
C THR A 284 -13.95 -18.02 -32.41
N THR A 285 -15.09 -18.59 -32.78
CA THR A 285 -16.17 -18.93 -31.83
C THR A 285 -15.72 -19.98 -30.81
N ARG A 286 -14.89 -20.95 -31.22
CA ARG A 286 -14.30 -21.93 -30.30
C ARG A 286 -13.34 -21.29 -29.30
N ASN A 287 -12.50 -20.37 -29.75
CA ASN A 287 -11.64 -19.61 -28.83
C ASN A 287 -12.46 -18.75 -27.86
N ASP A 288 -13.57 -18.18 -28.32
CA ASP A 288 -14.51 -17.44 -27.46
C ASP A 288 -15.19 -18.35 -26.44
N ALA A 289 -15.65 -19.53 -26.85
CA ALA A 289 -16.25 -20.53 -25.98
C ALA A 289 -15.25 -21.00 -24.90
N ASP A 290 -14.02 -21.32 -25.30
CA ASP A 290 -12.95 -21.71 -24.37
C ASP A 290 -12.64 -20.60 -23.37
N ARG A 291 -12.64 -19.32 -23.79
CA ARG A 291 -12.47 -18.17 -22.90
C ARG A 291 -13.64 -18.02 -21.92
N ALA A 292 -14.87 -18.15 -22.42
CA ALA A 292 -16.08 -18.06 -21.61
C ALA A 292 -16.14 -19.18 -20.55
N ALA A 293 -15.83 -20.42 -20.94
CA ALA A 293 -15.79 -21.57 -20.05
C ALA A 293 -14.73 -21.42 -18.95
N ARG A 294 -13.51 -20.96 -19.29
CA ARG A 294 -12.46 -20.67 -18.30
C ARG A 294 -12.92 -19.60 -17.31
N ARG A 295 -13.54 -18.53 -17.80
CA ARG A 295 -14.05 -17.44 -16.95
C ARG A 295 -15.14 -17.92 -16.00
N ALA A 296 -16.08 -18.74 -16.48
CA ALA A 296 -17.13 -19.31 -15.63
C ALA A 296 -16.54 -20.19 -14.51
N ALA A 297 -15.62 -21.10 -14.86
CA ALA A 297 -14.96 -21.97 -13.88
C ALA A 297 -14.15 -21.18 -12.84
N GLU A 298 -13.45 -20.10 -13.25
CA GLU A 298 -12.71 -19.23 -12.33
C GLU A 298 -13.62 -18.44 -11.37
N LEU A 299 -14.76 -17.96 -11.86
CA LEU A 299 -15.75 -17.25 -11.03
C LEU A 299 -16.40 -18.19 -10.02
N GLU A 300 -16.75 -19.41 -10.42
CA GLU A 300 -17.28 -20.44 -9.53
C GLU A 300 -16.27 -20.81 -8.43
N ALA A 301 -15.00 -21.03 -8.81
CA ALA A 301 -13.94 -21.30 -7.84
C ALA A 301 -13.72 -20.12 -6.87
N ALA A 302 -13.76 -18.88 -7.38
CA ALA A 302 -13.63 -17.68 -6.55
C ALA A 302 -14.82 -17.46 -5.62
N GLN A 303 -16.03 -17.87 -6.00
CA GLN A 303 -17.24 -17.78 -5.18
C GLN A 303 -17.16 -18.72 -3.96
N GLN A 304 -16.59 -19.92 -4.13
CA GLN A 304 -16.45 -20.91 -3.04
C GLN A 304 -15.58 -20.42 -1.88
N THR A 305 -14.64 -19.52 -2.15
CA THR A 305 -13.71 -18.96 -1.13
C THR A 305 -14.04 -17.52 -0.77
N ALA A 306 -15.05 -16.92 -1.39
CA ALA A 306 -15.40 -15.53 -1.16
C ALA A 306 -16.11 -15.32 0.18
N ILE A 307 -15.93 -14.13 0.75
CA ILE A 307 -16.70 -13.66 1.89
C ILE A 307 -17.72 -12.65 1.33
N GLY A 308 -18.91 -13.14 0.98
CA GLY A 308 -19.91 -12.41 0.19
C GLY A 308 -19.39 -12.05 -1.20
N GLU A 309 -19.46 -10.78 -1.62
CA GLU A 309 -18.96 -10.36 -2.95
C GLU A 309 -17.42 -10.21 -2.98
N LEU A 310 -16.73 -10.30 -1.84
CA LEU A 310 -15.30 -10.06 -1.75
C LEU A 310 -14.48 -11.32 -2.07
N HIS A 311 -13.60 -11.20 -3.06
CA HIS A 311 -12.67 -12.28 -3.39
C HIS A 311 -11.60 -12.41 -2.28
N THR A 312 -11.29 -13.65 -1.88
CA THR A 312 -10.24 -13.98 -0.90
C THR A 312 -9.39 -15.15 -1.40
N HIS A 313 -8.14 -15.23 -0.93
CA HIS A 313 -7.30 -16.39 -1.18
C HIS A 313 -7.52 -17.47 -0.12
N PRO A 314 -7.58 -18.77 -0.51
CA PRO A 314 -7.62 -19.90 0.41
C PRO A 314 -6.48 -19.90 1.43
N THR A 315 -5.29 -19.49 1.00
CA THR A 315 -4.09 -19.55 1.85
C THR A 315 -3.27 -18.26 1.81
N LEU A 316 -2.55 -17.99 2.91
CA LEU A 316 -1.58 -16.88 3.02
C LEU A 316 -0.44 -16.96 1.99
N ALA A 317 -0.15 -18.15 1.47
CA ALA A 317 0.90 -18.37 0.49
C ALA A 317 0.55 -17.76 -0.88
N GLU A 318 -0.73 -17.66 -1.19
CA GLU A 318 -1.21 -17.15 -2.48
C GLU A 318 -1.29 -15.62 -2.54
N ALA A 319 -1.17 -14.92 -1.42
CA ALA A 319 -1.26 -13.46 -1.39
C ALA A 319 -0.20 -12.81 -2.30
N ARG A 320 -0.60 -11.94 -3.22
CA ARG A 320 0.31 -11.32 -4.20
C ARG A 320 0.36 -9.81 -4.01
N TRP A 321 1.53 -9.22 -4.32
CA TRP A 321 1.69 -7.77 -4.37
C TRP A 321 0.74 -7.08 -5.37
N SER A 322 0.35 -7.79 -6.43
CA SER A 322 -0.65 -7.30 -7.39
C SER A 322 -2.04 -7.09 -6.78
N ASP A 323 -2.35 -7.70 -5.64
CA ASP A 323 -3.68 -7.63 -5.03
C ASP A 323 -4.00 -6.23 -4.50
N MET A 324 -2.96 -5.44 -4.19
CA MET A 324 -3.13 -4.05 -3.77
C MET A 324 -3.74 -3.16 -4.83
N VAL A 325 -3.47 -3.46 -6.11
CA VAL A 325 -3.90 -2.65 -7.25
C VAL A 325 -5.02 -3.32 -8.04
N ARG A 326 -5.42 -4.54 -7.67
CA ARG A 326 -6.54 -5.26 -8.29
C ARG A 326 -7.86 -4.98 -7.60
N GLY A 327 -8.94 -5.31 -8.29
CA GLY A 327 -10.28 -5.25 -7.73
C GLY A 327 -10.47 -6.13 -6.48
N ASP A 328 -11.41 -5.75 -5.63
CA ASP A 328 -11.72 -6.47 -4.38
C ASP A 328 -12.83 -7.52 -4.52
N THR A 329 -13.66 -7.42 -5.56
CA THR A 329 -14.86 -8.26 -5.71
C THR A 329 -14.62 -9.44 -6.65
N ILE A 330 -15.48 -10.46 -6.56
CA ILE A 330 -15.46 -11.62 -7.48
C ILE A 330 -15.59 -11.17 -8.95
N ALA A 331 -16.22 -10.03 -9.22
CA ALA A 331 -16.37 -9.53 -10.59
C ALA A 331 -15.12 -8.86 -11.15
N ASN A 332 -14.28 -8.24 -10.30
CA ASN A 332 -13.18 -7.38 -10.75
C ASN A 332 -11.79 -7.78 -10.25
N PHE A 333 -11.65 -8.87 -9.48
CA PHE A 333 -10.37 -9.30 -8.90
C PHE A 333 -9.27 -9.59 -9.94
N GLN A 334 -9.65 -9.90 -11.18
CA GLN A 334 -8.69 -10.17 -12.25
C GLN A 334 -8.14 -8.90 -12.88
N PHE A 335 -8.87 -7.79 -12.79
CA PHE A 335 -8.53 -6.53 -13.42
C PHE A 335 -7.84 -5.59 -12.45
N ALA A 336 -6.97 -4.75 -12.99
CA ALA A 336 -6.38 -3.67 -12.25
C ALA A 336 -7.41 -2.55 -12.03
N ASP A 337 -7.51 -2.07 -10.81
CA ASP A 337 -8.35 -0.94 -10.42
C ASP A 337 -7.53 0.35 -10.60
N LEU A 338 -7.92 1.16 -11.59
CA LEU A 338 -7.24 2.40 -11.93
C LEU A 338 -7.21 3.39 -10.75
N GLY A 339 -8.29 3.43 -9.95
CA GLY A 339 -8.36 4.28 -8.77
C GLY A 339 -7.34 3.85 -7.72
N LYS A 340 -7.21 2.54 -7.46
CA LYS A 340 -6.17 2.04 -6.55
C LYS A 340 -4.76 2.27 -7.07
N ILE A 341 -4.53 2.12 -8.38
CA ILE A 341 -3.23 2.42 -9.01
C ILE A 341 -2.86 3.89 -8.78
N GLN A 342 -3.77 4.82 -9.08
CA GLN A 342 -3.53 6.25 -8.85
C GLN A 342 -3.19 6.52 -7.38
N MET A 343 -3.97 5.96 -6.46
CA MET A 343 -3.77 6.13 -5.02
C MET A 343 -2.43 5.55 -4.56
N PHE A 344 -2.04 4.40 -5.09
CA PHE A 344 -0.74 3.79 -4.83
C PHE A 344 0.40 4.71 -5.28
N PHE A 345 0.40 5.16 -6.53
CA PHE A 345 1.46 6.05 -7.04
C PHE A 345 1.56 7.36 -6.27
N ILE A 346 0.42 8.01 -6.00
CA ILE A 346 0.39 9.28 -5.24
C ILE A 346 0.91 9.05 -3.83
N THR A 347 0.53 7.95 -3.17
CA THR A 347 1.04 7.61 -1.84
C THR A 347 2.55 7.47 -1.85
N ILE A 348 3.11 6.69 -2.79
CA ILE A 348 4.55 6.47 -2.84
C ILE A 348 5.29 7.77 -3.10
N ALA A 349 4.83 8.57 -4.06
CA ALA A 349 5.43 9.88 -4.36
C ALA A 349 5.40 10.81 -3.13
N LEU A 350 4.27 10.83 -2.43
CA LEU A 350 4.02 11.64 -1.23
C LEU A 350 4.93 11.24 -0.06
N VAL A 351 4.98 9.95 0.27
CA VAL A 351 5.83 9.45 1.36
C VAL A 351 7.30 9.70 1.05
N LEU A 352 7.74 9.49 -0.20
CA LEU A 352 9.13 9.73 -0.60
C LEU A 352 9.47 11.23 -0.55
N ALA A 353 8.62 12.10 -1.07
CA ALA A 353 8.82 13.54 -1.00
C ALA A 353 8.89 14.00 0.47
N TYR A 354 8.02 13.49 1.33
CA TYR A 354 8.06 13.80 2.76
C TYR A 354 9.32 13.28 3.45
N ALA A 355 9.74 12.06 3.14
CA ALA A 355 11.00 11.49 3.65
C ALA A 355 12.21 12.32 3.19
N MET A 356 12.20 12.85 1.97
CA MET A 356 13.24 13.76 1.48
C MET A 356 13.23 15.11 2.20
N LEU A 357 12.05 15.64 2.54
CA LEU A 357 11.94 16.87 3.35
C LEU A 357 12.51 16.65 4.75
N VAL A 358 12.13 15.56 5.42
CA VAL A 358 12.69 15.19 6.73
C VAL A 358 14.20 15.02 6.62
N TRP A 359 14.69 14.26 5.62
CA TRP A 359 16.11 14.08 5.37
C TRP A 359 16.85 15.41 5.20
N SER A 360 16.29 16.33 4.41
CA SER A 360 16.87 17.64 4.14
C SER A 360 17.08 18.43 5.43
N ILE A 361 16.06 18.49 6.29
CA ILE A 361 16.11 19.17 7.59
C ILE A 361 17.13 18.49 8.52
N LEU A 362 17.11 17.17 8.62
CA LEU A 362 18.03 16.43 9.51
C LEU A 362 19.48 16.40 9.00
N SER A 363 19.72 16.76 7.72
CA SER A 363 21.04 16.82 7.10
C SER A 363 21.63 18.23 7.10
N MET A 364 20.93 19.23 7.62
CA MET A 364 21.46 20.60 7.69
C MET A 364 22.74 20.63 8.54
N PRO A 365 23.78 21.38 8.12
CA PRO A 365 24.92 21.68 8.97
C PRO A 365 24.45 22.27 10.31
N GLN A 366 25.06 21.86 11.42
CA GLN A 366 24.69 22.27 12.78
C GLN A 366 23.26 21.88 13.23
N ALA A 367 22.46 21.13 12.45
CA ALA A 367 21.11 20.72 12.84
C ALA A 367 21.04 20.10 14.24
N ALA A 368 22.02 19.25 14.56
CA ALA A 368 22.09 18.58 15.85
C ALA A 368 22.25 19.56 17.03
N GLN A 369 23.02 20.64 16.81
CA GLN A 369 23.25 21.67 17.82
C GLN A 369 22.03 22.58 17.95
N VAL A 370 21.45 22.99 16.82
CA VAL A 370 20.24 23.81 16.79
C VAL A 370 19.08 23.09 17.50
N PHE A 371 18.81 21.82 17.21
CA PHE A 371 17.71 21.09 17.85
C PHE A 371 17.90 20.81 19.34
N HIS A 372 19.14 20.88 19.85
CA HIS A 372 19.40 20.86 21.29
C HIS A 372 18.97 22.14 21.97
N LEU A 373 19.09 23.28 21.29
CA LEU A 373 18.84 24.60 21.87
C LEU A 373 17.36 24.98 21.83
N VAL A 374 16.65 24.60 20.78
CA VAL A 374 15.27 25.06 20.56
C VAL A 374 14.26 24.37 21.53
N PRO A 375 13.34 25.12 22.19
CA PRO A 375 12.37 24.59 23.16
C PRO A 375 11.32 23.65 22.58
N SER A 376 10.97 23.79 21.30
CA SER A 376 10.04 22.92 20.58
C SER A 376 10.47 22.73 19.11
N VAL A 377 10.04 21.64 18.47
CA VAL A 377 10.39 21.35 17.06
C VAL A 377 9.14 20.95 16.30
N ARG A 378 8.94 21.52 15.11
CA ARG A 378 7.86 21.12 14.19
C ARG A 378 8.42 20.27 13.05
N LEU A 379 7.75 19.16 12.72
CA LEU A 379 8.07 18.40 11.50
C LEU A 379 7.63 19.18 10.23
N PRO A 380 8.24 18.92 9.05
CA PRO A 380 7.93 19.70 7.84
C PRO A 380 6.43 19.68 7.50
N GLU A 381 5.87 20.85 7.21
CA GLU A 381 4.49 21.01 6.76
C GLU A 381 4.35 20.74 5.27
N PHE A 382 3.15 20.36 4.84
CA PHE A 382 2.83 20.31 3.42
C PHE A 382 2.41 21.69 2.91
N SER A 383 2.77 22.00 1.66
CA SER A 383 2.29 23.21 1.02
C SER A 383 0.76 23.14 0.79
N GLN A 384 0.09 24.28 0.84
CA GLN A 384 -1.36 24.34 0.69
C GLN A 384 -1.84 23.79 -0.67
N SER A 385 -1.09 24.05 -1.75
CA SER A 385 -1.34 23.48 -3.08
C SER A 385 -1.26 21.96 -3.08
N PHE A 386 -0.35 21.40 -2.28
CA PHE A 386 -0.14 19.96 -2.18
C PHE A 386 -1.22 19.28 -1.35
N VAL A 387 -1.66 19.89 -0.25
CA VAL A 387 -2.85 19.45 0.51
C VAL A 387 -4.09 19.46 -0.37
N THR A 388 -4.22 20.49 -1.22
CA THR A 388 -5.34 20.62 -2.16
C THR A 388 -5.34 19.49 -3.20
N LEU A 389 -4.18 19.18 -3.79
CA LEU A 389 -4.04 18.07 -4.74
C LEU A 389 -4.35 16.71 -4.09
N LEU A 390 -3.89 16.50 -2.85
CA LEU A 390 -4.19 15.29 -2.09
C LEU A 390 -5.71 15.15 -1.85
N GLY A 391 -6.35 16.24 -1.43
CA GLY A 391 -7.80 16.32 -1.25
C GLY A 391 -8.56 15.99 -2.53
N ILE A 392 -8.17 16.58 -3.67
CA ILE A 392 -8.78 16.31 -4.97
C ILE A 392 -8.59 14.84 -5.38
N SER A 393 -7.39 14.28 -5.19
CA SER A 393 -7.14 12.88 -5.53
C SER A 393 -7.96 11.90 -4.70
N HIS A 394 -8.19 12.18 -3.41
CA HIS A 394 -9.02 11.34 -2.55
C HIS A 394 -10.52 11.55 -2.79
N ALA A 395 -10.96 12.78 -3.04
CA ALA A 395 -12.33 13.08 -3.43
C ALA A 395 -12.70 12.41 -4.75
N GLY A 396 -11.78 12.41 -5.73
CA GLY A 396 -11.94 11.70 -7.00
C GLY A 396 -12.10 10.19 -6.83
N TYR A 397 -11.38 9.57 -5.88
CA TYR A 397 -11.53 8.14 -5.57
C TYR A 397 -12.88 7.82 -4.91
N LEU A 398 -13.39 8.69 -4.03
CA LEU A 398 -14.71 8.50 -3.43
C LEU A 398 -15.85 8.75 -4.44
N ALA A 399 -15.68 9.71 -5.36
CA ALA A 399 -16.65 10.01 -6.41
C ALA A 399 -16.72 8.93 -7.52
N THR A 400 -15.63 8.21 -7.75
CA THR A 400 -15.57 7.09 -8.71
C THR A 400 -15.97 5.75 -8.11
N LYS A 401 -16.11 5.67 -6.78
CA LYS A 401 -16.72 4.52 -6.12
C LYS A 401 -18.20 4.57 -6.48
N PRO A 402 -18.73 3.59 -7.25
CA PRO A 402 -20.09 3.68 -7.73
C PRO A 402 -21.03 3.74 -6.53
N THR A 403 -21.65 4.89 -6.33
CA THR A 403 -22.95 5.01 -5.67
C THR A 403 -23.93 4.28 -6.57
N ILE A 404 -24.04 2.97 -6.36
CA ILE A 404 -25.11 2.18 -6.93
C ILE A 404 -26.35 2.55 -6.12
N GLN A 405 -27.21 3.38 -6.70
CA GLN A 405 -28.64 3.36 -6.40
C GLN A 405 -29.27 2.12 -7.04
#